data_AF-A0A3B8WMA7-F1
#
_entry.id   AF-A0A3B8WMA7-F1
#
_cell.length_a   1.000
_cell.length_b   1.000
_cell.length_c   1.000
_cell.angle_alpha   90.00
_cell.angle_beta   90.00
_cell.angle_gamma   90.00
#
_symmetry.space_group_name_H-M   'P 1'
#
loop_
_entity.id
_entity.type
_entity.pdbx_description
1 polymer ?
#
loop_
_entity_poly.entity_id
_entity_poly.type
_entity_poly.pdbx_seq_one_letter_code
_entity_poly.pdbx_strand_id
1 'polypeptide(L)'
;HVAYPHLAENAVHNVAPALDALAKEFWDNGNDFFPPTTFQITRVEAGVGSNIVPGECLVHFNFRYCTENTAESLEERVVAILDRHNLKYDLQWHLSGRPFL
;
A
#
# COMPACT_ATOMS: atom_id res chain seq x y z
N HIS A 1 -2.64 16.44 -19.86
CA HIS A 1 -1.27 16.94 -20.17
C HIS A 1 -0.76 17.71 -18.96
N VAL A 2 0.53 17.63 -18.62
CA VAL A 2 1.09 18.28 -17.42
C VAL A 2 0.92 19.81 -17.39
N ALA A 3 0.77 20.44 -18.55
CA ALA A 3 0.49 21.88 -18.67
C ALA A 3 -0.89 22.32 -18.14
N TYR A 4 -1.83 21.38 -17.95
CA TYR A 4 -3.18 21.66 -17.45
C TYR A 4 -3.49 20.78 -16.24
N PRO A 5 -2.76 20.93 -15.11
CA PRO A 5 -2.88 20.01 -13.97
C PRO A 5 -4.26 20.11 -13.30
N HIS A 6 -4.92 21.26 -13.39
CA HIS A 6 -6.26 21.47 -12.83
C HIS A 6 -7.38 20.71 -13.57
N LEU A 7 -7.08 20.12 -14.73
CA LEU A 7 -8.01 19.27 -15.50
C LEU A 7 -7.76 17.77 -15.28
N ALA A 8 -6.84 17.40 -14.38
CA ALA A 8 -6.44 16.02 -14.16
C ALA A 8 -6.30 15.70 -12.66
N GLU A 9 -6.65 14.48 -12.28
CA GLU A 9 -6.31 13.89 -10.99
C GLU A 9 -5.05 13.04 -11.17
N ASN A 10 -3.96 13.37 -10.45
CA ASN A 10 -2.71 12.63 -10.57
C ASN A 10 -2.70 11.46 -9.58
N ALA A 11 -2.80 10.22 -10.08
CA ALA A 11 -2.86 9.03 -9.24
C ALA A 11 -1.64 8.86 -8.32
N VAL A 12 -0.46 9.27 -8.77
CA VAL A 12 0.78 9.21 -7.96
C VAL A 12 0.70 10.19 -6.79
N HIS A 13 0.22 11.42 -7.03
CA HIS A 13 0.08 12.41 -5.97
C HIS A 13 -0.99 12.00 -4.96
N ASN A 14 -2.07 11.39 -5.44
CA ASN A 14 -3.15 10.92 -4.57
C ASN A 14 -2.69 9.78 -3.65
N VAL A 15 -1.99 8.77 -4.20
CA VAL A 15 -1.58 7.58 -3.41
C VAL A 15 -0.39 7.85 -2.49
N ALA A 16 0.49 8.81 -2.81
CA ALA A 16 1.74 9.02 -2.09
C ALA A 16 1.58 9.20 -0.57
N PRO A 17 0.63 10.01 -0.04
CA PRO A 17 0.40 10.11 1.40
C PRO A 17 -0.02 8.79 2.05
N ALA A 18 -0.80 7.96 1.36
CA ALA A 18 -1.22 6.66 1.89
C ALA A 18 -0.05 5.67 1.92
N LEU A 19 0.84 5.69 0.91
CA LEU A 19 2.05 4.86 0.92
C LEU A 19 3.00 5.27 2.05
N ASP A 20 3.15 6.57 2.33
CA ASP A 20 3.92 7.06 3.47
C ASP A 20 3.33 6.58 4.80
N ALA A 21 1.99 6.66 4.95
CA ALA A 21 1.30 6.16 6.13
C ALA A 21 1.51 4.64 6.33
N LEU A 22 1.34 3.85 5.27
CA LEU A 22 1.57 2.40 5.30
C LEU A 22 3.02 2.03 5.67
N ALA A 23 4.00 2.77 5.12
CA ALA A 23 5.41 2.55 5.40
C ALA A 23 5.82 2.92 6.83
N LYS A 24 5.09 3.85 7.46
CA LYS A 24 5.34 4.31 8.85
C LYS A 24 4.45 3.62 9.88
N GLU A 25 3.47 2.84 9.43
CA GLU A 25 2.53 2.16 10.32
C GLU A 25 3.27 1.18 11.24
N PHE A 26 2.94 1.24 12.52
CA PHE A 26 3.41 0.27 13.50
C PHE A 26 2.53 -0.97 13.44
N TRP A 27 3.06 -2.09 12.95
CA TRP A 27 2.26 -3.31 12.73
C TRP A 27 2.15 -4.18 13.99
N ASP A 28 3.26 -4.43 14.67
CA ASP A 28 3.38 -5.09 15.98
C ASP A 28 4.83 -4.98 16.52
N ASN A 29 5.10 -5.57 17.69
CA ASN A 29 6.44 -5.67 18.27
C ASN A 29 7.12 -7.04 18.01
N GLY A 30 6.52 -7.89 17.18
CA GLY A 30 6.87 -9.31 17.15
C GLY A 30 6.59 -10.00 18.49
N ASN A 31 7.26 -11.12 18.72
CA ASN A 31 7.22 -11.85 19.98
C ASN A 31 8.48 -12.71 20.15
N ASP A 32 8.49 -13.59 21.15
CA ASP A 32 9.65 -14.45 21.47
C ASP A 32 10.07 -15.38 20.33
N PHE A 33 9.16 -15.66 19.39
CA PHE A 33 9.36 -16.62 18.29
C PHE A 33 9.56 -15.94 16.93
N PHE A 34 9.03 -14.73 16.75
CA PHE A 34 9.02 -14.05 15.46
C PHE A 34 9.46 -12.58 15.58
N PRO A 35 10.23 -12.08 14.59
CA PRO A 35 10.47 -10.64 14.50
C PRO A 35 9.16 -9.88 14.21
N PRO A 36 9.17 -8.55 14.39
CA PRO A 36 8.03 -7.71 14.06
C PRO A 36 7.55 -7.88 12.62
N THR A 37 6.24 -7.70 12.41
CA THR A 37 5.65 -7.66 11.07
C THR A 37 6.26 -6.51 10.27
N THR A 38 6.64 -6.80 9.03
CA THR A 38 7.22 -5.83 8.10
C THR A 38 6.32 -5.66 6.89
N PHE A 39 6.20 -4.40 6.44
CA PHE A 39 5.55 -3.99 5.20
C PHE A 39 6.62 -3.48 4.23
N GLN A 40 6.61 -3.96 2.99
CA GLN A 40 7.57 -3.55 1.96
C GLN A 40 6.87 -3.32 0.62
N ILE A 41 7.08 -2.16 0.01
CA ILE A 41 6.64 -1.88 -1.37
C ILE A 41 7.67 -2.49 -2.32
N THR A 42 7.23 -3.37 -3.22
CA THR A 42 8.10 -4.13 -4.13
C THR A 42 8.08 -3.59 -5.56
N ARG A 43 7.01 -2.88 -5.96
CA ARG A 43 6.87 -2.29 -7.29
C ARG A 43 5.94 -1.08 -7.24
N VAL A 44 6.30 -0.01 -7.97
CA VAL A 44 5.45 1.17 -8.20
C VAL A 44 5.57 1.54 -9.67
N GLU A 45 4.44 1.64 -10.38
CA GLU A 45 4.39 1.99 -11.80
C GLU A 45 3.26 2.97 -12.09
N ALA A 46 3.57 4.04 -12.82
CA ALA A 46 2.58 5.01 -13.26
C ALA A 46 3.06 5.76 -14.49
N GLY A 47 2.11 6.11 -15.36
CA GLY A 47 2.35 6.97 -16.53
C GLY A 47 2.88 6.24 -17.76
N VAL A 48 2.71 6.90 -18.90
CA VAL A 48 3.06 6.37 -20.24
C VAL A 48 3.98 7.31 -21.04
N GLY A 49 4.33 8.48 -20.47
CA GLY A 49 5.17 9.48 -21.11
C GLY A 49 5.49 10.65 -20.17
N SER A 50 6.49 11.46 -20.53
CA SER A 50 7.03 12.53 -19.67
C SER A 50 6.08 13.71 -19.42
N ASN A 51 5.14 13.95 -20.33
CA ASN A 51 4.25 15.13 -20.30
C ASN A 51 2.77 14.77 -20.06
N ILE A 52 2.48 13.54 -19.63
CA ILE A 52 1.13 13.05 -19.37
C ILE A 52 0.97 12.80 -17.86
N VAL A 53 -0.06 13.38 -17.27
CA VAL A 53 -0.43 13.11 -15.87
C VAL A 53 -1.01 11.69 -15.80
N PRO A 54 -0.48 10.79 -14.95
CA PRO A 54 -0.98 9.43 -14.85
C PRO A 54 -2.35 9.41 -14.17
N GLY A 55 -3.32 8.75 -14.80
CA GLY A 55 -4.64 8.49 -14.23
C GLY A 55 -4.68 7.28 -13.31
N GLU A 56 -3.66 6.42 -13.36
CA GLU A 56 -3.55 5.19 -12.56
C GLU A 56 -2.11 5.04 -12.01
N CYS A 57 -2.00 4.37 -10.87
CA CYS A 57 -0.74 4.02 -10.23
C CYS A 57 -0.84 2.59 -9.70
N LEU A 58 -0.06 1.68 -10.27
CA LEU A 58 0.01 0.29 -9.83
C LEU A 58 1.06 0.17 -8.72
N VAL A 59 0.66 -0.38 -7.57
CA VAL A 59 1.54 -0.60 -6.42
C VAL A 59 1.46 -2.05 -6.01
N HIS A 60 2.62 -2.72 -5.92
CA HIS A 60 2.72 -4.03 -5.29
C HIS A 60 3.46 -3.87 -3.97
N PHE A 61 2.96 -4.56 -2.95
CA PHE A 61 3.59 -4.61 -1.63
C PHE A 61 3.53 -6.03 -1.07
N ASN A 62 4.30 -6.27 -0.03
CA ASN A 62 4.34 -7.54 0.67
C ASN A 62 4.40 -7.33 2.17
N PHE A 63 3.68 -8.19 2.89
CA PHE A 63 3.85 -8.38 4.32
C PHE A 63 4.65 -9.64 4.59
N ARG A 64 5.61 -9.54 5.51
CA ARG A 64 6.11 -10.67 6.29
C ARG A 64 5.63 -10.46 7.71
N TYR A 65 4.62 -11.23 8.12
CA TYR A 65 3.90 -11.01 9.37
C TYR A 65 4.05 -12.17 10.34
N CYS A 66 4.01 -11.84 11.63
CA CYS A 66 4.08 -12.80 12.71
C CYS A 66 2.68 -13.18 13.23
N THR A 67 2.62 -14.01 14.27
CA THR A 67 1.36 -14.49 14.87
C THR A 67 0.54 -13.41 15.59
N GLU A 68 1.11 -12.23 15.84
CA GLU A 68 0.37 -11.09 16.41
C GLU A 68 -0.63 -10.47 15.43
N ASN A 69 -0.48 -10.77 14.13
CA ASN A 69 -1.38 -10.31 13.08
C ASN A 69 -1.96 -11.50 12.31
N THR A 70 -3.18 -11.33 11.80
CA THR A 70 -3.76 -12.21 10.77
C THR A 70 -3.76 -11.51 9.41
N ALA A 71 -3.85 -12.28 8.33
CA ALA A 71 -3.96 -11.71 6.98
C ALA A 71 -5.17 -10.76 6.88
N GLU A 72 -6.29 -11.14 7.47
CA GLU A 72 -7.53 -10.35 7.50
C GLU A 72 -7.33 -9.05 8.27
N SER A 73 -6.69 -9.08 9.44
CA SER A 73 -6.42 -7.86 10.23
C SER A 73 -5.48 -6.87 9.51
N LEU A 74 -4.51 -7.38 8.74
CA LEU A 74 -3.61 -6.55 7.94
C LEU A 74 -4.37 -5.92 6.76
N GLU A 75 -5.20 -6.72 6.07
CA GLU A 75 -6.04 -6.23 4.99
C GLU A 75 -7.00 -5.13 5.46
N GLU A 76 -7.70 -5.34 6.58
CA GLU A 76 -8.60 -4.34 7.18
C GLU A 76 -7.87 -3.03 7.50
N ARG A 77 -6.67 -3.11 8.08
CA ARG A 77 -5.85 -1.94 8.40
C ARG A 77 -5.34 -1.22 7.17
N VAL A 78 -4.94 -1.95 6.12
CA VAL A 78 -4.57 -1.37 4.83
C VAL A 78 -5.75 -0.60 4.25
N VAL A 79 -6.93 -1.22 4.18
CA VAL A 79 -8.17 -0.59 3.69
C VAL A 79 -8.48 0.68 4.49
N ALA A 80 -8.43 0.62 5.82
CA ALA A 80 -8.69 1.79 6.66
C ALA A 80 -7.72 2.96 6.39
N ILE A 81 -6.46 2.68 6.08
CA ILE A 81 -5.48 3.72 5.71
C ILE A 81 -5.83 4.29 4.33
N LEU A 82 -6.08 3.44 3.32
CA LEU A 82 -6.42 3.89 1.97
C LEU A 82 -7.71 4.74 1.95
N ASP A 83 -8.73 4.32 2.70
CA ASP A 83 -10.00 5.03 2.84
C ASP A 83 -9.84 6.38 3.53
N ARG A 84 -8.99 6.48 4.56
CA ARG A 84 -8.68 7.77 5.23
C ARG A 84 -8.07 8.79 4.26
N HIS A 85 -7.40 8.32 3.22
CA HIS A 85 -6.82 9.16 2.18
C HIS A 85 -7.77 9.40 0.99
N ASN A 86 -9.04 8.95 1.08
CA ASN A 86 -10.08 9.12 0.06
C ASN A 86 -9.66 8.62 -1.33
N LEU A 87 -8.94 7.49 -1.37
CA LEU A 87 -8.47 6.92 -2.61
C LEU A 87 -9.59 6.20 -3.36
N LYS A 88 -9.55 6.26 -4.69
CA LYS A 88 -10.31 5.37 -5.58
C LYS A 88 -9.33 4.28 -6.02
N TYR A 89 -9.58 3.04 -5.63
CA TYR A 89 -8.65 1.94 -5.87
C TYR A 89 -9.37 0.60 -6.03
N ASP A 90 -8.71 -0.31 -6.74
CA ASP A 90 -8.97 -1.74 -6.67
C ASP A 90 -7.83 -2.39 -5.88
N LEU A 91 -8.17 -3.26 -4.94
CA LEU A 91 -7.19 -3.98 -4.13
C LEU A 91 -7.34 -5.48 -4.35
N GLN A 92 -6.24 -6.13 -4.73
CA GLN A 92 -6.16 -7.57 -4.89
C GLN A 92 -5.21 -8.14 -3.84
N TRP A 93 -5.74 -8.96 -2.94
CA TRP A 93 -4.97 -9.66 -1.92
C TRP A 93 -4.67 -11.09 -2.34
N HIS A 94 -3.42 -11.51 -2.14
CA HIS A 94 -2.99 -12.89 -2.37
C HIS A 94 -2.24 -13.41 -1.16
N LEU A 95 -2.85 -14.34 -0.43
CA LEU A 95 -2.24 -15.00 0.71
C LEU A 95 -1.36 -16.17 0.22
N SER A 96 -0.04 -15.97 0.20
CA SER A 96 0.91 -17.03 -0.17
C SER A 96 1.21 -18.03 0.95
N GLY A 97 0.98 -17.68 2.21
CA GLY A 97 1.26 -18.54 3.36
C GLY A 97 0.96 -17.87 4.69
N ARG A 98 0.66 -18.68 5.71
CA ARG A 98 0.45 -18.25 7.10
C ARG A 98 1.71 -18.53 7.92
N PRO A 99 2.01 -17.74 8.97
CA PRO A 99 3.06 -18.07 9.92
C PRO A 99 2.77 -19.44 10.54
N PHE A 100 3.80 -20.25 10.71
CA PHE A 100 3.73 -21.59 11.29
C PHE A 100 4.72 -21.68 12.46
N LEU A 101 4.29 -22.30 13.56
CA LEU A 101 5.11 -22.66 14.72
C LEU A 101 5.61 -24.10 14.57
#